data_AF-W4VIB1-F1
#
_entry.id   AF-W4VIB1-F1
#
_cell.length_a   1.000
_cell.length_b   1.000
_cell.length_c   1.000
_cell.angle_alpha   90.00
_cell.angle_beta   90.00
_cell.angle_gamma   90.00
#
_symmetry.space_group_name_H-M   'P 1'
#
loop_
_entity.id
_entity.type
_entity.pdbx_description
1 polymer ?
#
loop_
_entity_poly.entity_id
_entity_poly.type
_entity_poly.pdbx_seq_one_letter_code
_entity_poly.pdbx_strand_id
1 'polypeptide(L)'
;MSEAGEPIILNNNMEDLKIENNGQLTVTRNGVQAVEAELGVVEAVRPRLLEAAGNNLFRLSEQSLENYPLETIINGVGLQDIRIDSGGALEASNVDLAQQTTDMIETQRAYQFNARSISMHDQMKGLINQLR
;
A
#
# COMPACT_ATOMS: atom_id res chain seq x y z
N MET A 1 -10.73 12.87 -1.04
CA MET A 1 -12.18 12.65 -1.31
C MET A 1 -12.88 12.75 0.01
N SER A 2 -14.10 13.27 0.03
CA SER A 2 -14.94 13.32 1.24
C SER A 2 -15.39 11.90 1.62
N GLU A 3 -15.92 11.72 2.84
CA GLU A 3 -16.57 10.46 3.27
C GLU A 3 -17.60 9.95 2.24
N ALA A 4 -18.27 10.85 1.53
CA ALA A 4 -19.21 10.53 0.46
C ALA A 4 -18.58 10.23 -0.92
N GLY A 5 -17.25 10.22 -1.04
CA GLY A 5 -16.55 9.98 -2.32
C GLY A 5 -16.44 11.19 -3.24
N GLU A 6 -16.93 12.37 -2.84
CA GLU A 6 -16.86 13.59 -3.65
C GLU A 6 -15.51 14.32 -3.50
N PRO A 7 -15.05 15.08 -4.51
CA PRO A 7 -13.87 15.94 -4.37
C PRO A 7 -14.12 17.04 -3.32
N ILE A 8 -13.15 17.23 -2.42
CA ILE A 8 -13.20 18.31 -1.43
C ILE A 8 -12.79 19.61 -2.13
N ILE A 9 -13.73 20.54 -2.28
CA ILE A 9 -13.49 21.85 -2.91
C ILE A 9 -13.42 22.91 -1.82
N LEU A 10 -12.26 23.54 -1.67
CA LEU A 10 -11.99 24.58 -0.69
C LEU A 10 -12.10 25.97 -1.33
N ASN A 11 -12.85 26.88 -0.70
CA ASN A 11 -13.03 28.26 -1.19
C ASN A 11 -11.81 29.15 -0.90
N ASN A 12 -11.29 29.85 -1.91
CA ASN A 12 -10.02 30.60 -1.94
C ASN A 12 -9.72 31.70 -0.89
N ASN A 13 -10.60 31.97 0.09
CA ASN A 13 -10.34 33.00 1.13
C ASN A 13 -10.04 32.34 2.49
N MET A 14 -9.04 31.47 2.55
CA MET A 14 -8.62 30.79 3.77
C MET A 14 -7.36 31.43 4.33
N GLU A 15 -7.34 31.68 5.65
CA GLU A 15 -6.13 32.15 6.34
C GLU A 15 -5.28 30.97 6.83
N ASP A 16 -5.94 29.92 7.29
CA ASP A 16 -5.29 28.71 7.81
C ASP A 16 -6.14 27.47 7.54
N LEU A 17 -5.48 26.32 7.41
CA LEU A 17 -6.08 25.00 7.15
C LEU A 17 -5.51 23.99 8.14
N LYS A 18 -6.39 23.37 8.93
CA LYS A 18 -6.01 22.36 9.91
C LYS A 18 -6.77 21.05 9.65
N ILE A 19 -6.03 19.94 9.67
CA ILE A 19 -6.61 18.60 9.69
C ILE A 19 -6.62 18.14 11.14
N GLU A 20 -7.80 17.92 11.70
CA GLU A 20 -7.96 17.38 13.04
C GLU A 20 -7.73 15.85 13.04
N ASN A 21 -7.40 15.30 14.21
CA ASN A 21 -7.06 13.88 14.34
C ASN A 21 -8.17 12.91 13.91
N ASN A 22 -9.41 13.39 13.86
CA ASN A 22 -10.59 12.63 13.45
C ASN A 22 -10.91 12.75 11.95
N GLY A 23 -9.99 13.32 11.15
CA GLY A 23 -10.19 13.50 9.71
C GLY A 23 -11.04 14.70 9.31
N GLN A 24 -11.48 15.53 10.26
CA GLN A 24 -12.15 16.78 9.94
C GLN A 24 -11.16 17.83 9.45
N LEU A 25 -11.56 18.56 8.41
CA LEU A 25 -10.81 19.63 7.82
C LEU A 25 -11.43 20.97 8.24
N THR A 26 -10.70 21.69 9.08
CA THR A 26 -11.13 22.97 9.65
C THR A 26 -10.36 24.11 8.97
N VAL A 27 -11.10 25.13 8.56
CA VAL A 27 -10.56 26.32 7.89
C VAL A 27 -10.75 27.52 8.80
N THR A 28 -9.74 28.37 8.92
CA THR A 28 -9.86 29.68 9.56
C THR A 28 -10.11 30.75 8.51
N ARG A 29 -11.17 31.55 8.69
CA ARG A 29 -11.53 32.67 7.82
C ARG A 29 -11.94 33.87 8.66
N ASN A 30 -11.24 35.00 8.50
CA ASN A 30 -11.45 36.20 9.30
C ASN A 30 -11.42 35.92 10.82
N GLY A 31 -10.51 35.04 11.26
CA GLY A 31 -10.40 34.60 12.65
C GLY A 31 -11.50 33.65 13.16
N VAL A 32 -12.44 33.19 12.31
CA VAL A 32 -13.45 32.19 12.67
C VAL A 32 -13.06 30.83 12.08
N GLN A 33 -13.03 29.80 12.92
CA GLN A 33 -12.84 28.42 12.48
C GLN A 33 -14.18 27.76 12.14
N ALA A 34 -14.23 27.11 10.98
CA ALA A 34 -15.36 26.31 10.55
C ALA A 34 -14.88 24.99 9.92
N VAL A 35 -15.63 23.92 10.15
CA VAL A 35 -15.42 22.64 9.48
C VAL A 35 -16.01 22.76 8.08
N GLU A 36 -15.17 22.64 7.04
CA GLU A 36 -15.61 22.76 5.65
C GLU A 36 -15.68 21.39 4.94
N ALA A 37 -14.95 20.38 5.44
CA ALA A 37 -14.96 19.05 4.87
C ALA A 37 -14.50 17.98 5.85
N GLU A 38 -14.72 16.72 5.48
CA GLU A 38 -14.30 15.54 6.23
C GLU A 38 -13.58 14.59 5.28
N LEU A 39 -12.46 14.03 5.72
CA LEU A 39 -11.66 13.11 4.91
C LEU A 39 -12.33 11.73 4.90
N GLY A 40 -12.67 11.25 3.69
CA GLY A 40 -13.08 9.87 3.51
C GLY A 40 -11.88 8.94 3.57
N VAL A 41 -11.86 8.06 4.56
CA VAL A 41 -10.86 6.99 4.69
C VAL A 41 -11.56 5.65 4.43
N VAL A 42 -10.92 4.81 3.63
CA VAL A 42 -11.40 3.46 3.36
C VAL A 42 -10.36 2.45 3.82
N GLU A 43 -10.82 1.40 4.49
CA GLU A 43 -10.00 0.26 4.87
C GLU A 43 -10.12 -0.83 3.82
N ALA A 44 -8.99 -1.36 3.38
CA ALA A 44 -8.94 -2.53 2.51
C ALA A 44 -9.11 -3.80 3.34
N VAL A 45 -10.34 -4.30 3.44
CA VAL A 45 -10.67 -5.57 4.14
C VAL A 45 -9.98 -6.75 3.45
N ARG A 46 -9.85 -6.69 2.12
CA ARG A 46 -9.18 -7.72 1.30
C ARG A 46 -8.07 -7.10 0.44
N PRO A 47 -6.91 -6.77 1.02
CA PRO A 47 -5.85 -6.05 0.32
C PRO A 47 -5.25 -6.86 -0.84
N ARG A 48 -5.36 -8.20 -0.82
CA ARG A 48 -4.90 -9.08 -1.91
C ARG A 48 -5.68 -8.91 -3.22
N LEU A 49 -6.86 -8.30 -3.16
CA LEU A 49 -7.69 -8.03 -4.35
C LEU A 49 -7.39 -6.65 -4.96
N LEU A 50 -6.55 -5.85 -4.29
CA LEU A 50 -6.08 -4.58 -4.81
C LEU A 50 -4.87 -4.78 -5.71
N GLU A 51 -4.84 -4.04 -6.80
CA GLU A 51 -3.72 -3.97 -7.71
C GLU A 51 -2.89 -2.71 -7.39
N ALA A 52 -1.57 -2.86 -7.34
CA ALA A 52 -0.68 -1.71 -7.20
C ALA A 52 -0.69 -0.88 -8.49
N ALA A 53 -1.12 0.38 -8.38
CA ALA A 53 -1.08 1.35 -9.48
C ALA A 53 0.24 2.14 -9.53
N GLY A 54 1.15 1.88 -8.60
CA GLY A 54 2.44 2.58 -8.45
C GLY A 54 2.36 3.78 -7.50
N ASN A 55 3.51 4.31 -7.08
CA ASN A 55 3.60 5.46 -6.15
C ASN A 55 2.74 5.30 -4.87
N ASN A 56 2.70 4.09 -4.29
CA ASN A 56 1.85 3.73 -3.14
C ASN A 56 0.34 3.86 -3.39
N LEU A 57 -0.09 4.03 -4.64
CA LEU A 57 -1.49 4.02 -5.03
C LEU A 57 -1.94 2.59 -5.31
N PHE A 58 -3.17 2.30 -4.91
CA PHE A 58 -3.84 1.04 -5.15
C PHE A 58 -5.12 1.29 -5.94
N ARG A 59 -5.46 0.36 -6.81
CA ARG A 59 -6.72 0.37 -7.56
C ARG A 59 -7.43 -0.97 -7.42
N LEU A 60 -8.74 -0.93 -7.57
CA LEU A 60 -9.55 -2.12 -7.76
C LEU A 60 -9.46 -2.52 -9.23
N SER A 61 -9.14 -3.79 -9.49
CA SER A 61 -9.20 -4.33 -10.85
C SER A 61 -10.64 -4.64 -11.22
N GLU A 62 -10.95 -4.62 -12.52
CA GLU A 62 -12.27 -5.02 -13.04
C GLU A 62 -12.62 -6.45 -12.58
N GLN A 63 -11.65 -7.35 -12.63
CA GLN A 63 -11.83 -8.74 -12.19
C GLN A 63 -12.20 -8.84 -10.70
N SER A 64 -11.64 -8.00 -9.83
CA SER A 64 -12.00 -7.99 -8.41
C SER A 64 -13.45 -7.54 -8.20
N LEU A 65 -13.91 -6.55 -8.96
CA LEU A 65 -15.28 -6.02 -8.89
C LEU A 65 -16.32 -6.95 -9.52
N GLU A 66 -15.95 -7.75 -10.52
CA GLU A 66 -16.82 -8.77 -11.11
C GLU A 66 -17.09 -9.94 -10.15
N ASN A 67 -16.09 -10.30 -9.34
CA ASN A 67 -16.15 -11.48 -8.48
C ASN A 67 -16.59 -11.19 -7.04
N TYR A 68 -16.48 -9.93 -6.59
CA TYR A 68 -16.78 -9.55 -5.22
C TYR A 68 -17.49 -8.18 -5.15
N PRO A 69 -18.52 -8.02 -4.31
CA PRO A 69 -19.11 -6.71 -4.05
C PRO A 69 -18.08 -5.76 -3.46
N LEU A 70 -18.12 -4.47 -3.85
CA LEU A 70 -17.18 -3.43 -3.40
C LEU A 70 -17.03 -3.39 -1.88
N GLU A 71 -18.15 -3.43 -1.16
CA GLU A 71 -18.25 -3.42 0.31
C GLU A 71 -17.55 -4.61 0.98
N THR A 72 -17.27 -5.67 0.25
CA THR A 72 -16.51 -6.83 0.78
C THR A 72 -15.01 -6.72 0.54
N ILE A 73 -14.59 -5.75 -0.28
CA ILE A 73 -13.20 -5.50 -0.65
C ILE A 73 -12.65 -4.31 0.13
N ILE A 74 -13.43 -3.22 0.18
CA ILE A 74 -13.14 -1.99 0.92
C ILE A 74 -14.34 -1.58 1.76
N ASN A 75 -14.08 -1.03 2.93
CA ASN A 75 -15.09 -0.48 3.82
C ASN A 75 -14.77 0.96 4.18
N GLY A 76 -15.79 1.82 4.26
CA GLY A 76 -15.65 3.16 4.80
C GLY A 76 -15.31 3.09 6.29
N VAL A 77 -14.32 3.86 6.71
CA VAL A 77 -13.97 4.03 8.12
C VAL A 77 -14.74 5.24 8.64
N GLY A 78 -15.53 5.06 9.70
CA GLY A 78 -16.25 6.18 10.31
C GLY A 78 -15.28 7.18 10.93
N LEU A 79 -15.64 8.47 10.93
CA LEU A 79 -14.79 9.57 11.40
C LEU A 79 -14.26 9.40 12.84
N GLN A 80 -15.00 8.68 13.69
CA GLN A 80 -14.62 8.40 15.07
C GLN A 80 -13.50 7.35 15.20
N ASP A 81 -13.35 6.50 14.18
CA ASP A 81 -12.33 5.46 14.11
C ASP A 81 -11.07 5.94 13.36
N ILE A 82 -11.16 7.07 12.66
CA ILE A 82 -10.02 7.73 12.02
C ILE A 82 -9.14 8.35 13.10
N ARG A 83 -7.86 7.97 13.10
CA ARG A 83 -6.82 8.56 13.95
C ARG A 83 -5.65 9.01 13.09
N ILE A 84 -5.75 10.24 12.58
CA ILE A 84 -4.67 10.88 11.85
C ILE A 84 -3.77 11.57 12.88
N ASP A 85 -2.46 11.36 12.77
CA ASP A 85 -1.50 12.12 13.56
C ASP A 85 -1.34 13.52 12.95
N SER A 86 -1.96 14.52 13.59
CA SER A 86 -1.90 15.93 13.19
C SER A 86 -0.48 16.53 13.19
N GLY A 87 0.54 15.81 13.70
CA GLY A 87 1.93 16.26 13.81
C GLY A 87 2.80 16.09 12.57
N GLY A 88 2.27 15.64 11.43
CA GLY A 88 3.08 15.41 10.22
C GLY A 88 3.92 14.13 10.29
N ALA A 89 3.42 13.10 10.96
CA ALA A 89 4.05 11.78 10.96
C ALA A 89 4.01 11.20 9.53
N LEU A 90 5.19 10.98 8.94
CA LEU A 90 5.32 10.18 7.73
C LEU A 90 5.31 8.70 8.14
N GLU A 91 4.38 7.93 7.59
CA GLU A 91 4.37 6.47 7.75
C GLU A 91 5.67 5.88 7.18
N ALA A 92 6.53 5.39 8.07
CA ALA A 92 7.75 4.71 7.68
C ALA A 92 7.42 3.33 7.09
N SER A 93 8.22 2.91 6.11
CA SER A 93 8.09 1.55 5.58
C SER A 93 8.28 0.53 6.69
N ASN A 94 7.37 -0.45 6.80
CA ASN A 94 7.48 -1.56 7.74
C ASN A 94 8.52 -2.61 7.30
N VAL A 95 9.37 -2.30 6.31
CA VAL A 95 10.35 -3.22 5.74
C VAL A 95 11.72 -2.96 6.34
N ASP A 96 12.29 -3.95 7.01
CA ASP A 96 13.69 -3.93 7.42
C ASP A 96 14.61 -4.31 6.24
N LEU A 97 15.38 -3.32 5.77
CA LEU A 97 16.30 -3.49 4.66
C LEU A 97 17.39 -4.55 4.93
N ALA A 98 17.86 -4.68 6.18
CA ALA A 98 18.89 -5.66 6.52
C ALA A 98 18.36 -7.09 6.40
N GLN A 99 17.11 -7.32 6.83
CA GLN A 99 16.47 -8.61 6.66
C GLN A 99 16.22 -8.91 5.18
N GLN A 100 15.67 -7.96 4.43
CA GLN A 100 15.37 -8.18 3.00
C GLN A 100 16.62 -8.46 2.16
N THR A 101 17.75 -7.80 2.46
CA THR A 101 19.01 -8.09 1.77
C THR A 101 19.57 -9.46 2.12
N THR A 102 19.38 -9.92 3.36
CA THR A 102 19.76 -11.27 3.79
C THR A 102 18.94 -12.34 3.06
N ASP A 103 17.62 -12.17 2.99
CA ASP A 103 16.72 -13.09 2.28
C ASP A 103 17.05 -13.15 0.77
N MET A 104 17.41 -12.01 0.18
CA MET A 104 17.88 -11.95 -1.21
C MET A 104 19.20 -12.72 -1.39
N ILE A 105 20.17 -12.55 -0.49
CA ILE A 105 21.46 -13.26 -0.55
C ILE A 105 21.25 -14.77 -0.39
N GLU A 106 20.36 -15.19 0.51
CA GLU A 106 20.02 -16.60 0.69
C GLU A 106 19.40 -17.19 -0.58
N THR A 107 18.43 -16.49 -1.17
CA THR A 107 17.81 -16.88 -2.44
C THR A 107 18.84 -17.00 -3.57
N GLN A 108 19.77 -16.05 -3.67
CA GLN A 108 20.87 -16.08 -4.64
C GLN A 108 21.81 -17.27 -4.40
N ARG A 109 22.17 -17.57 -3.15
CA ARG A 109 23.02 -18.72 -2.81
C ARG A 109 22.32 -20.04 -3.11
N ALA A 110 21.04 -20.16 -2.81
CA ALA A 110 20.23 -21.33 -3.17
C ALA A 110 20.19 -21.55 -4.69
N TYR A 111 20.02 -20.47 -5.46
CA TYR A 111 20.08 -20.55 -6.93
C TYR A 111 21.47 -20.99 -7.43
N GLN A 112 22.55 -20.44 -6.89
CA GLN A 112 23.91 -20.83 -7.27
C GLN A 112 24.23 -22.27 -6.89
N PHE A 113 23.72 -22.75 -5.76
CA PHE A 113 23.86 -24.13 -5.33
C PHE A 113 23.12 -25.06 -6.30
N ASN A 114 21.86 -24.77 -6.60
CA ASN A 114 21.06 -25.53 -7.56
C ASN A 114 21.72 -25.57 -8.94
N ALA A 115 22.23 -24.44 -9.43
CA ALA A 115 22.95 -24.37 -10.70
C ALA A 115 24.22 -25.25 -10.70
N ARG A 116 24.99 -25.25 -9.61
CA ARG A 116 26.17 -26.12 -9.46
C ARG A 116 25.79 -27.60 -9.41
N SER A 117 24.75 -27.97 -8.68
CA SER A 117 24.25 -29.34 -8.63
C SER A 117 23.78 -29.84 -10.00
N ILE A 118 23.11 -29.00 -10.79
CA ILE A 118 22.73 -29.31 -12.17
C ILE A 118 23.97 -29.53 -13.04
N SER A 119 24.95 -28.62 -12.99
CA SER A 119 26.19 -28.75 -13.76
C SER A 119 26.97 -30.03 -13.40
N MET A 120 27.04 -30.37 -12.11
CA MET A 120 27.67 -31.62 -11.67
C MET A 120 26.90 -32.85 -12.16
N HIS A 121 25.56 -32.80 -12.14
CA HIS A 121 24.72 -33.87 -12.68
C HIS A 121 24.95 -34.06 -14.19
N ASP A 122 25.03 -32.98 -14.96
CA ASP A 122 25.31 -33.02 -16.40
C ASP A 122 26.71 -33.54 -16.69
N GLN A 123 27.72 -33.16 -15.91
CA GLN A 123 29.08 -33.70 -16.02
C GLN A 123 29.11 -35.22 -15.77
N MET A 124 28.43 -35.70 -14.72
CA MET A 124 28.36 -37.14 -14.44
C MET A 124 27.59 -37.90 -15.52
N LYS A 125 26.50 -37.33 -16.05
CA LYS A 125 25.78 -37.91 -17.19
C LYS A 125 26.67 -38.01 -18.45
N GLY A 126 27.46 -36.98 -18.74
CA GLY A 126 28.41 -36.99 -19.84
C GLY A 126 29.45 -38.10 -19.72
N LEU A 127 30.02 -38.30 -18.52
CA LEU A 127 30.99 -39.36 -18.25
C LEU A 127 30.41 -40.77 -18.45
N ILE A 128 29.17 -40.99 -17.99
CA ILE A 128 28.47 -42.28 -18.18
C ILE A 128 28.29 -42.59 -19.68
N ASN A 129 27.98 -41.59 -20.50
CA ASN A 129 27.80 -41.76 -21.95
C ASN A 129 29.11 -42.04 -22.70
N GLN A 130 30.26 -41.63 -22.17
CA GLN A 130 31.58 -41.87 -22.77
C GLN A 130 32.17 -43.25 -22.45
N LEU A 131 31.62 -43.97 -21.46
CA LEU A 131 32.07 -45.31 -21.05
C LEU A 131 31.38 -46.45 -21.83
N ARG A 132 30.71 -46.15 -22.95
CA ARG A 132 30.08 -47.14 -23.85
C ARG A 132 30.83 -47.29 -25.16
#